data_AF-A0AA51S9Y1-F1
#
_entry.id   AF-A0AA51S9Y1-F1
#
_cell.length_a   1.000
_cell.length_b   1.000
_cell.length_c   1.000
_cell.angle_alpha   90.00
_cell.angle_beta   90.00
_cell.angle_gamma   90.00
#
_symmetry.space_group_name_H-M   'P 1'
#
loop_
_entity.id
_entity.type
_entity.pdbx_description
1 polymer ?
#
loop_
_entity_poly.entity_id
_entity_poly.type
_entity_poly.pdbx_seq_one_letter_code
_entity_poly.pdbx_strand_id
1 'polypeptide(L)'
;MTSELQYMTGFGNEFETEALPGALPIGQFSPQKVKYDLYAEQFSTTAFTAPRAQNRRSWLYRIRPSVIQGDYIAMDNGLIRTAPITEVVTPPTMLRWNPIDIPQQPTDFIDGLITMAANGSANGQTGIAIHVYVANKSMDGRYFYNADGEMLFVPQQGELLLKTECGNLTIKAGEIAVIPRGIKFQVQLLTATARGYICENYGHQYELAERGPVGSNGFANDRDFQYPIAAFEDIEGKFELVAKFNGNMFRCDIGHSPLDVVAWTGNSAPYKYDLARFNVMNTVSFDHPDPSIFTVLTSPSGTEGVANIDFAIFPPRWMVAENTFRPPYFHRNIMSEFMGLIEGVYDAKEHGFVPGGMSLHNCMSPHGPEADVFDKASNAQLEPQRYDNTLAFMFESRYIISPTKYALEGKERQTNYTDCWRTIKKQFTGSQG
;
A
#
# COMPACT_ATOMS: atom_id res chain seq x y z
N MET A 1 -4.91 -12.83 26.31
CA MET A 1 -5.70 -13.61 25.35
C MET A 1 -6.60 -12.64 24.60
N THR A 2 -6.09 -12.06 23.52
CA THR A 2 -6.91 -11.30 22.58
C THR A 2 -7.76 -12.31 21.82
N SER A 3 -9.09 -12.18 21.89
CA SER A 3 -9.99 -12.95 21.03
C SER A 3 -9.58 -12.74 19.56
N GLU A 4 -9.50 -13.82 18.80
CA GLU A 4 -9.22 -13.75 17.36
C GLU A 4 -10.29 -12.89 16.67
N LEU A 5 -9.86 -11.87 15.92
CA LEU A 5 -10.79 -11.00 15.19
C LEU A 5 -11.46 -11.81 14.07
N GLN A 6 -12.76 -11.56 13.88
CA GLN A 6 -13.54 -12.14 12.78
C GLN A 6 -13.61 -11.16 11.61
N TYR A 7 -13.68 -11.72 10.40
CA TYR A 7 -13.72 -10.96 9.16
C TYR A 7 -14.80 -11.49 8.22
N MET A 8 -15.42 -10.59 7.48
CA MET A 8 -16.17 -10.92 6.27
C MET A 8 -15.21 -11.08 5.09
N THR A 9 -15.61 -11.80 4.04
CA THR A 9 -14.72 -12.08 2.90
C THR A 9 -15.35 -11.77 1.55
N GLY A 10 -14.52 -11.39 0.57
CA GLY A 10 -14.92 -11.10 -0.81
C GLY A 10 -14.66 -9.64 -1.21
N PHE A 11 -13.66 -9.43 -2.07
CA PHE A 11 -13.30 -8.12 -2.60
C PHE A 11 -14.49 -7.43 -3.29
N GLY A 12 -14.80 -6.20 -2.87
CA GLY A 12 -15.84 -5.39 -3.50
C GLY A 12 -17.29 -5.83 -3.26
N ASN A 13 -17.52 -6.81 -2.38
CA ASN A 13 -18.88 -7.22 -1.98
C ASN A 13 -19.68 -6.07 -1.36
N GLU A 14 -21.00 -6.18 -1.43
CA GLU A 14 -21.92 -5.41 -0.59
C GLU A 14 -22.09 -6.15 0.75
N PHE A 15 -21.46 -5.61 1.79
CA PHE A 15 -21.49 -6.19 3.13
C PHE A 15 -22.60 -5.60 3.99
N GLU A 16 -23.00 -6.37 5.00
CA GLU A 16 -23.88 -5.97 6.08
C GLU A 16 -23.28 -6.51 7.39
N THR A 17 -23.02 -5.63 8.35
CA THR A 17 -22.51 -6.03 9.67
C THR A 17 -23.02 -5.09 10.76
N GLU A 18 -23.30 -5.67 11.93
CA GLU A 18 -23.81 -4.96 13.09
C GLU A 18 -23.18 -5.51 14.37
N ALA A 19 -22.71 -4.62 15.25
CA ALA A 19 -22.20 -4.98 16.57
C ALA A 19 -23.33 -5.21 17.59
N LEU A 20 -24.50 -4.62 17.34
CA LEU A 20 -25.71 -4.79 18.15
C LEU A 20 -26.87 -5.33 17.29
N PRO A 21 -27.63 -6.32 17.76
CA PRO A 21 -28.67 -6.97 16.96
C PRO A 21 -29.73 -5.99 16.42
N GLY A 22 -29.98 -6.02 15.12
CA GLY A 22 -30.95 -5.19 14.41
C GLY A 22 -30.60 -3.70 14.33
N ALA A 23 -29.34 -3.33 14.54
CA ALA A 23 -28.88 -1.95 14.35
C ALA A 23 -28.96 -1.53 12.88
N LEU A 24 -28.84 -2.47 11.93
CA LEU A 24 -29.11 -2.22 10.51
C LEU A 24 -30.63 -2.07 10.26
N PRO A 25 -31.08 -0.96 9.66
CA PRO A 25 -32.44 -0.84 9.15
C PRO A 25 -32.67 -1.81 7.98
N ILE A 26 -33.85 -2.41 7.94
CA ILE A 26 -34.24 -3.37 6.91
C ILE A 26 -35.05 -2.67 5.82
N GLY A 27 -34.65 -2.84 4.55
CA GLY A 27 -35.41 -2.36 3.38
C GLY A 27 -35.25 -0.86 3.07
N GLN A 28 -34.43 -0.12 3.82
CA GLN A 28 -34.16 1.30 3.61
C GLN A 28 -32.85 1.73 4.26
N PHE A 29 -32.22 2.82 3.79
CA PHE A 29 -30.99 3.36 4.38
C PHE A 29 -31.19 4.50 5.38
N SER A 30 -32.34 5.17 5.35
CA SER A 30 -32.59 6.40 6.11
C SER A 30 -33.97 6.38 6.77
N PRO A 31 -34.19 5.53 7.79
CA PRO A 31 -35.41 5.57 8.58
C PRO A 31 -35.54 6.87 9.37
N GLN A 32 -36.78 7.27 9.66
CA GLN A 32 -37.05 8.45 10.48
C GLN A 32 -36.43 8.30 11.89
N LYS A 33 -36.38 7.07 12.41
CA LYS A 33 -35.70 6.70 13.66
C LYS A 33 -34.89 5.45 13.40
N VAL A 34 -33.56 5.56 13.45
CA VAL A 34 -32.69 4.39 13.43
C VAL A 34 -32.79 3.69 14.78
N LYS A 35 -32.72 2.36 14.80
CA LYS A 35 -32.69 1.61 16.07
C LYS A 35 -31.51 2.08 16.92
N TYR A 36 -31.69 2.07 18.24
CA TYR A 36 -30.72 2.60 19.21
C TYR A 36 -30.48 4.11 19.10
N ASP A 37 -31.39 4.84 18.44
CA ASP A 37 -31.30 6.29 18.23
C ASP A 37 -30.00 6.72 17.53
N LEU A 38 -29.44 5.83 16.70
CA LEU A 38 -28.25 6.10 15.90
C LEU A 38 -28.52 7.13 14.80
N TYR A 39 -27.44 7.71 14.28
CA TYR A 39 -27.46 8.56 13.11
C TYR A 39 -27.06 7.76 11.87
N ALA A 40 -27.85 7.87 10.80
CA ALA A 40 -27.47 7.35 9.49
C ALA A 40 -26.57 8.36 8.78
N GLU A 41 -25.39 7.92 8.37
CA GLU A 41 -24.40 8.72 7.64
C GLU A 41 -23.96 7.96 6.39
N GLN A 42 -24.03 8.60 5.23
CA GLN A 42 -23.50 8.01 3.99
C GLN A 42 -22.06 8.44 3.77
N PHE A 43 -21.18 7.46 3.62
CA PHE A 43 -19.79 7.62 3.21
C PHE A 43 -19.66 7.24 1.73
N SER A 44 -19.37 8.22 0.88
CA SER A 44 -19.26 8.03 -0.57
C SER A 44 -17.82 8.22 -1.01
N THR A 45 -17.21 7.20 -1.62
CA THR A 45 -15.83 7.28 -2.11
C THR A 45 -15.74 7.46 -3.62
N THR A 46 -16.84 7.25 -4.34
CA THR A 46 -16.99 7.61 -5.75
C THR A 46 -18.08 8.65 -5.96
N ALA A 47 -18.08 9.30 -7.12
CA ALA A 47 -19.21 10.12 -7.56
C ALA A 47 -20.51 9.29 -7.59
N PHE A 48 -21.64 9.92 -7.26
CA PHE A 48 -22.94 9.23 -7.20
C PHE A 48 -23.33 8.53 -8.51
N THR A 49 -22.90 9.07 -9.64
CA THR A 49 -23.21 8.57 -10.99
C THR A 49 -22.14 7.62 -11.53
N ALA A 50 -21.17 7.20 -10.72
CA ALA A 50 -20.21 6.17 -11.13
C ALA A 50 -20.96 4.90 -11.57
N PRO A 51 -20.50 4.22 -12.65
CA PRO A 51 -21.09 2.96 -13.08
C PRO A 51 -21.21 1.99 -11.91
N ARG A 52 -22.30 1.20 -11.85
CA ARG A 52 -22.60 0.34 -10.69
C ARG A 52 -21.42 -0.54 -10.25
N ALA A 53 -20.68 -1.11 -11.20
CA ALA A 53 -19.52 -1.97 -10.91
C ALA A 53 -18.36 -1.22 -10.23
N GLN A 54 -18.25 0.10 -10.47
CA GLN A 54 -17.22 0.98 -9.93
C GLN A 54 -17.73 1.83 -8.76
N ASN A 55 -19.05 1.94 -8.56
CA ASN A 55 -19.62 2.77 -7.51
C ASN A 55 -19.25 2.20 -6.12
N ARG A 56 -18.63 3.03 -5.27
CA ARG A 56 -18.21 2.66 -3.91
C ARG A 56 -18.82 3.62 -2.90
N ARG A 57 -19.57 3.06 -1.94
CA ARG A 57 -20.22 3.76 -0.84
C ARG A 57 -20.54 2.81 0.32
N SER A 58 -20.62 3.37 1.52
CA SER A 58 -21.12 2.70 2.72
C SER A 58 -22.09 3.59 3.49
N TRP A 59 -23.09 2.97 4.11
CA TRP A 59 -23.96 3.60 5.09
C TRP A 59 -23.50 3.18 6.48
N LEU A 60 -23.24 4.18 7.32
CA LEU A 60 -22.76 4.03 8.69
C LEU A 60 -23.91 4.41 9.63
N TYR A 61 -24.17 3.57 10.62
CA TYR A 61 -25.13 3.84 11.70
C TYR A 61 -24.35 4.03 12.99
N ARG A 62 -24.18 5.30 13.37
CA ARG A 62 -23.20 5.76 14.36
C ARG A 62 -23.82 6.52 15.52
N ILE A 63 -23.12 6.59 16.65
CA ILE A 63 -23.60 7.22 17.89
C ILE A 63 -23.71 8.74 17.73
N ARG A 64 -22.72 9.39 17.11
CA ARG A 64 -22.74 10.82 16.76
C ARG A 64 -22.33 11.01 15.31
N PRO A 65 -22.97 11.90 14.53
CA PRO A 65 -22.59 12.10 13.14
C PRO A 65 -21.23 12.81 13.04
N SER A 66 -20.45 12.51 12.01
CA SER A 66 -19.09 13.01 11.80
C SER A 66 -18.98 14.53 11.77
N VAL A 67 -20.08 15.23 11.46
CA VAL A 67 -20.16 16.69 11.44
C VAL A 67 -19.97 17.31 12.83
N ILE A 68 -20.14 16.54 13.91
CA ILE A 68 -19.87 16.99 15.28
C ILE A 68 -18.36 16.88 15.55
N GLN A 69 -17.60 17.81 14.98
CA GLN A 69 -16.16 17.95 15.15
C GLN A 69 -15.78 19.42 15.29
N GLY A 70 -14.56 19.70 15.75
CA GLY A 70 -14.06 21.07 15.91
C GLY A 70 -13.53 21.71 14.62
N ASP A 71 -13.22 23.01 14.70
CA ASP A 71 -12.52 23.74 13.64
C ASP A 71 -11.06 23.26 13.54
N TYR A 72 -10.60 23.00 12.31
CA TYR A 72 -9.24 22.56 12.05
C TYR A 72 -8.25 23.72 12.11
N ILE A 73 -7.12 23.48 12.76
CA ILE A 73 -5.94 24.33 12.67
C ILE A 73 -4.79 23.58 11.98
N ALA A 74 -3.92 24.31 11.30
CA ALA A 74 -2.74 23.72 10.68
C ALA A 74 -1.81 23.09 11.74
N MET A 75 -1.22 21.95 11.38
CA MET A 75 -0.18 21.26 12.12
C MET A 75 1.10 21.24 11.28
N ASP A 76 2.27 21.07 11.92
CA ASP A 76 3.50 20.83 11.17
C ASP A 76 3.40 19.53 10.37
N ASN A 77 3.81 19.58 9.10
CA ASN A 77 3.83 18.41 8.22
C ASN A 77 4.98 17.46 8.57
N GLY A 78 6.00 17.92 9.31
CA GLY A 78 7.19 17.12 9.60
C GLY A 78 7.89 16.67 8.31
N LEU A 79 8.00 15.36 8.10
CA LEU A 79 8.57 14.75 6.88
C LEU A 79 7.52 14.27 5.87
N ILE A 80 6.24 14.58 6.11
CA ILE A 80 5.16 14.28 5.18
C ILE A 80 5.19 15.31 4.04
N ARG A 81 5.13 14.83 2.80
CA ARG A 81 5.06 15.62 1.57
C ARG A 81 3.97 15.06 0.66
N THR A 82 3.55 15.88 -0.29
CA THR A 82 2.61 15.50 -1.35
C THR A 82 3.19 15.88 -2.71
N ALA A 83 2.68 15.27 -3.78
CA ALA A 83 3.03 15.70 -5.12
C ALA A 83 2.37 17.04 -5.50
N PRO A 84 3.05 17.91 -6.28
CA PRO A 84 4.40 17.73 -6.81
C PRO A 84 5.51 18.01 -5.78
N ILE A 85 6.60 17.25 -5.84
CA ILE A 85 7.81 17.56 -5.07
C ILE A 85 8.55 18.71 -5.73
N THR A 86 8.75 19.80 -4.99
CA THR A 86 9.36 21.04 -5.50
C THR A 86 10.62 21.47 -4.72
N GLU A 87 10.93 20.79 -3.62
CA GLU A 87 12.07 21.13 -2.74
C GLU A 87 13.43 20.85 -3.40
N VAL A 88 13.47 19.89 -4.33
CA VAL A 88 14.68 19.38 -4.98
C VAL A 88 14.34 18.91 -6.40
N VAL A 89 15.34 18.86 -7.29
CA VAL A 89 15.19 18.34 -8.65
C VAL A 89 15.40 16.82 -8.64
N THR A 90 14.49 16.09 -9.28
CA THR A 90 14.58 14.63 -9.42
C THR A 90 15.75 14.23 -10.34
N PRO A 91 16.77 13.52 -9.84
CA PRO A 91 17.83 13.02 -10.69
C PRO A 91 17.35 11.81 -11.52
N PRO A 92 17.88 11.62 -12.75
CA PRO A 92 17.58 10.44 -13.57
C PRO A 92 18.38 9.20 -13.14
N THR A 93 19.21 9.31 -12.11
CA THR A 93 20.05 8.20 -11.62
C THR A 93 19.22 7.25 -10.77
N MET A 94 19.46 5.95 -10.93
CA MET A 94 18.87 4.90 -10.11
C MET A 94 19.25 5.10 -8.63
N LEU A 95 18.28 4.94 -7.73
CA LEU A 95 18.46 5.18 -6.30
C LEU A 95 18.21 3.91 -5.49
N ARG A 96 18.94 3.74 -4.38
CA ARG A 96 18.73 2.68 -3.40
C ARG A 96 18.93 3.23 -1.99
N TRP A 97 18.11 2.77 -1.07
CA TRP A 97 18.12 3.19 0.33
C TRP A 97 18.17 1.98 1.26
N ASN A 98 18.94 2.13 2.33
CA ASN A 98 18.91 1.26 3.50
C ASN A 98 17.57 1.42 4.26
N PRO A 99 17.22 0.47 5.15
CA PRO A 99 16.08 0.62 6.04
C PRO A 99 16.19 1.86 6.92
N ILE A 100 15.07 2.55 7.13
CA ILE A 100 14.99 3.65 8.11
C ILE A 100 14.97 3.05 9.52
N ASP A 101 15.79 3.64 10.40
CA ASP A 101 15.88 3.24 11.81
C ASP A 101 14.60 3.59 12.57
N ILE A 102 14.21 2.75 13.54
CA ILE A 102 13.15 3.10 14.49
C ILE A 102 13.65 4.26 15.37
N PRO A 103 12.87 5.35 15.56
CA PRO A 103 13.27 6.46 16.41
C PRO A 103 13.43 6.04 17.88
N GLN A 104 14.24 6.78 18.63
CA GLN A 104 14.40 6.56 20.08
C GLN A 104 13.36 7.35 20.88
N GLN A 105 13.00 8.55 20.41
CA GLN A 105 11.95 9.38 20.99
C GLN A 105 10.57 8.73 20.78
N PRO A 106 9.60 8.93 21.68
CA PRO A 106 8.24 8.45 21.48
C PRO A 106 7.66 8.97 20.16
N THR A 107 7.21 8.06 19.29
CA THR A 107 6.75 8.37 17.93
C THR A 107 5.64 7.40 17.56
N ASP A 108 4.46 7.95 17.29
CA ASP A 108 3.32 7.19 16.78
C ASP A 108 3.36 7.06 15.25
N PHE A 109 2.31 6.44 14.67
CA PHE A 109 2.22 6.25 13.22
C PHE A 109 2.25 7.56 12.42
N ILE A 110 1.57 8.61 12.88
CA ILE A 110 1.47 9.88 12.16
C ILE A 110 2.82 10.61 12.23
N ASP A 111 3.36 10.70 13.44
CA ASP A 111 4.63 11.40 13.70
C ASP A 111 5.83 10.67 13.05
N GLY A 112 5.69 9.36 12.83
CA GLY A 112 6.67 8.50 12.20
C GLY A 112 6.52 8.33 10.69
N LEU A 113 5.58 9.04 10.06
CA LEU A 113 5.34 8.95 8.61
C LEU A 113 6.32 9.84 7.83
N ILE A 114 7.09 9.22 6.94
CA ILE A 114 8.17 9.86 6.18
C ILE A 114 7.89 9.67 4.70
N THR A 115 7.67 10.76 3.96
CA THR A 115 7.50 10.67 2.50
C THR A 115 8.84 10.51 1.82
N MET A 116 9.02 9.38 1.12
CA MET A 116 10.23 9.10 0.37
C MET A 116 10.18 9.70 -1.03
N ALA A 117 9.05 9.58 -1.70
CA ALA A 117 8.86 10.12 -3.04
C ALA A 117 7.37 10.29 -3.37
N ALA A 118 7.06 11.10 -4.38
CA ALA A 118 5.70 11.27 -4.87
C ALA A 118 5.66 11.65 -6.35
N ASN A 119 4.51 11.47 -7.01
CA ASN A 119 4.25 11.92 -8.37
C ASN A 119 2.80 12.37 -8.57
N GLY A 120 2.51 13.02 -9.69
CA GLY A 120 1.17 13.53 -10.00
C GLY A 120 0.78 14.74 -9.14
N SER A 121 -0.45 14.74 -8.63
CA SER A 121 -1.03 15.79 -7.80
C SER A 121 -2.19 15.26 -6.96
N ALA A 122 -2.13 15.45 -5.65
CA ALA A 122 -3.26 15.16 -4.76
C ALA A 122 -4.51 15.98 -5.12
N ASN A 123 -4.33 17.28 -5.45
CA ASN A 123 -5.42 18.14 -5.92
C ASN A 123 -6.01 17.68 -7.25
N GLY A 124 -5.15 17.21 -8.15
CA GLY A 124 -5.56 16.64 -9.42
C GLY A 124 -6.11 15.22 -9.29
N GLN A 125 -6.10 14.62 -8.09
CA GLN A 125 -6.47 13.23 -7.84
C GLN A 125 -5.81 12.26 -8.83
N THR A 126 -4.51 12.42 -9.04
CA THR A 126 -3.69 11.59 -9.93
C THR A 126 -2.31 11.38 -9.34
N GLY A 127 -1.71 10.22 -9.58
CA GLY A 127 -0.41 9.85 -9.04
C GLY A 127 -0.49 9.24 -7.64
N ILE A 128 0.65 9.24 -6.97
CA ILE A 128 0.86 8.59 -5.68
C ILE A 128 1.84 9.39 -4.80
N ALA A 129 1.82 9.14 -3.50
CA ALA A 129 3.00 9.28 -2.65
C ALA A 129 3.38 7.95 -2.01
N ILE A 130 4.68 7.80 -1.77
CA ILE A 130 5.27 6.61 -1.18
C ILE A 130 5.91 7.03 0.13
N HIS A 131 5.39 6.46 1.21
CA HIS A 131 5.85 6.74 2.57
C HIS A 131 6.47 5.50 3.21
N VAL A 132 7.36 5.73 4.17
CA VAL A 132 7.76 4.75 5.17
C VAL A 132 7.20 5.22 6.50
N TYR A 133 6.65 4.31 7.30
CA TYR A 133 6.32 4.58 8.69
C TYR A 133 7.33 3.89 9.61
N VAL A 134 7.74 4.58 10.68
CA VAL A 134 8.53 4.03 11.78
C VAL A 134 7.93 4.48 13.12
N ALA A 135 7.49 3.54 13.94
CA ALA A 135 6.77 3.85 15.18
C ALA A 135 7.27 3.00 16.35
N ASN A 136 7.25 3.58 17.55
CA ASN A 136 7.56 2.91 18.82
C ASN A 136 6.51 3.18 19.92
N LYS A 137 5.42 3.86 19.55
CA LYS A 137 4.28 4.15 20.41
C LYS A 137 2.99 3.99 19.62
N SER A 138 1.94 3.46 20.25
CA SER A 138 0.59 3.52 19.67
C SER A 138 0.11 4.97 19.57
N MET A 139 -0.77 5.22 18.59
CA MET A 139 -1.62 6.42 18.66
C MET A 139 -2.50 6.32 19.90
N ASP A 140 -2.51 7.36 20.74
CA ASP A 140 -3.30 7.41 21.96
C ASP A 140 -3.99 8.78 22.06
N GLY A 141 -5.28 8.78 22.36
CA GLY A 141 -6.06 10.01 22.40
C GLY A 141 -6.22 10.73 21.05
N ARG A 142 -5.78 10.16 19.93
CA ARG A 142 -5.86 10.78 18.59
C ARG A 142 -6.24 9.79 17.49
N TYR A 143 -6.85 10.31 16.44
CA TYR A 143 -7.36 9.60 15.27
C TYR A 143 -6.92 10.31 14.00
N PHE A 144 -6.87 9.60 12.88
CA PHE A 144 -6.40 10.14 11.60
C PHE A 144 -7.35 9.79 10.47
N TYR A 145 -7.54 10.69 9.53
CA TYR A 145 -8.03 10.36 8.20
C TYR A 145 -7.21 11.08 7.13
N ASN A 146 -7.13 10.44 5.96
CA ASN A 146 -6.48 11.02 4.80
C ASN A 146 -7.52 11.38 3.74
N ALA A 147 -7.66 12.67 3.45
CA ALA A 147 -8.55 13.19 2.42
C ALA A 147 -7.92 13.19 1.02
N ASP A 148 -6.60 13.00 0.91
CA ASP A 148 -5.88 13.11 -0.36
C ASP A 148 -5.87 11.79 -1.13
N GLY A 149 -5.87 10.66 -0.43
CA GLY A 149 -5.67 9.36 -1.06
C GLY A 149 -6.11 8.18 -0.23
N GLU A 150 -6.34 7.07 -0.92
CA GLU A 150 -6.45 5.74 -0.31
C GLU A 150 -5.06 5.29 0.15
N MET A 151 -4.97 4.60 1.29
CA MET A 151 -3.69 4.21 1.88
C MET A 151 -3.53 2.69 1.85
N LEU A 152 -2.60 2.20 1.03
CA LEU A 152 -2.14 0.81 1.00
C LEU A 152 -0.98 0.62 1.99
N PHE A 153 -1.23 -0.11 3.08
CA PHE A 153 -0.27 -0.52 4.09
C PHE A 153 0.45 -1.80 3.68
N VAL A 154 1.78 -1.78 3.77
CA VAL A 154 2.65 -2.94 3.56
C VAL A 154 3.61 -3.07 4.75
N PRO A 155 3.24 -3.77 5.83
CA PRO A 155 4.10 -3.98 6.98
C PRO A 155 5.36 -4.78 6.65
N GLN A 156 6.47 -4.41 7.31
CA GLN A 156 7.77 -5.06 7.16
C GLN A 156 8.28 -5.61 8.49
N GLN A 157 8.13 -4.84 9.58
CA GLN A 157 8.50 -5.23 10.93
C GLN A 157 7.38 -4.85 11.90
N GLY A 158 7.08 -5.73 12.85
CA GLY A 158 6.06 -5.52 13.86
C GLY A 158 4.65 -5.82 13.37
N GLU A 159 3.71 -5.82 14.31
CA GLU A 159 2.29 -6.07 14.07
C GLU A 159 1.47 -4.83 14.47
N LEU A 160 0.47 -4.51 13.66
CA LEU A 160 -0.43 -3.38 13.86
C LEU A 160 -1.86 -3.86 14.08
N LEU A 161 -2.60 -3.15 14.92
CA LEU A 161 -4.06 -3.16 14.95
C LEU A 161 -4.56 -1.82 14.40
N LEU A 162 -5.20 -1.88 13.24
CA LEU A 162 -5.89 -0.77 12.59
C LEU A 162 -7.33 -0.74 13.09
N LYS A 163 -7.65 0.22 13.96
CA LYS A 163 -9.01 0.47 14.43
C LYS A 163 -9.63 1.49 13.50
N THR A 164 -10.72 1.15 12.81
CA THR A 164 -11.33 2.00 11.77
C THR A 164 -12.80 2.22 12.06
N GLU A 165 -13.43 3.18 11.38
CA GLU A 165 -14.88 3.37 11.44
C GLU A 165 -15.68 2.10 11.06
N CYS A 166 -15.11 1.20 10.26
CA CYS A 166 -15.80 -0.04 9.87
C CYS A 166 -15.48 -1.23 10.79
N GLY A 167 -14.64 -1.04 11.81
CA GLY A 167 -14.17 -2.07 12.72
C GLY A 167 -12.65 -2.28 12.67
N ASN A 168 -12.19 -3.44 13.13
CA ASN A 168 -10.79 -3.66 13.47
C ASN A 168 -10.10 -4.64 12.51
N LEU A 169 -8.89 -4.32 12.06
CA LEU A 169 -8.01 -5.19 11.27
C LEU A 169 -6.66 -5.34 11.98
N THR A 170 -6.20 -6.56 12.23
CA THR A 170 -4.79 -6.80 12.53
C THR A 170 -4.00 -6.99 11.24
N ILE A 171 -2.78 -6.45 11.15
CA ILE A 171 -1.87 -6.70 10.03
C ILE A 171 -0.44 -6.92 10.51
N LYS A 172 0.28 -7.78 9.79
CA LYS A 172 1.70 -8.10 10.01
C LYS A 172 2.44 -8.23 8.69
N ALA A 173 3.77 -8.41 8.75
CA ALA A 173 4.56 -8.70 7.56
C ALA A 173 4.00 -9.91 6.79
N GLY A 174 3.92 -9.80 5.46
CA GLY A 174 3.27 -10.77 4.59
C GLY A 174 1.78 -10.51 4.35
N GLU A 175 1.16 -9.60 5.08
CA GLU A 175 -0.19 -9.11 4.82
C GLU A 175 -0.14 -7.67 4.30
N ILE A 176 -1.18 -7.23 3.61
CA ILE A 176 -1.43 -5.83 3.29
C ILE A 176 -2.78 -5.39 3.85
N ALA A 177 -2.98 -4.09 4.01
CA ALA A 177 -4.31 -3.52 4.20
C ALA A 177 -4.49 -2.26 3.37
N VAL A 178 -5.73 -1.96 3.02
CA VAL A 178 -6.10 -0.73 2.35
C VAL A 178 -7.15 -0.01 3.17
N ILE A 179 -6.91 1.27 3.45
CA ILE A 179 -7.88 2.16 4.10
C ILE A 179 -8.37 3.17 3.05
N PRO A 180 -9.67 3.16 2.69
CA PRO A 180 -10.24 4.11 1.74
C PRO A 180 -10.02 5.56 2.15
N ARG A 181 -9.83 6.44 1.16
CA ARG A 181 -9.73 7.89 1.35
C ARG A 181 -10.89 8.39 2.22
N GLY A 182 -10.57 9.06 3.32
CA GLY A 182 -11.55 9.69 4.22
C GLY A 182 -11.99 8.85 5.43
N ILE A 183 -11.76 7.54 5.45
CA ILE A 183 -12.06 6.72 6.63
C ILE A 183 -11.16 7.15 7.79
N LYS A 184 -11.77 7.38 8.95
CA LYS A 184 -11.06 7.66 10.20
C LYS A 184 -10.55 6.36 10.80
N PHE A 185 -9.32 6.40 11.29
CA PHE A 185 -8.69 5.26 11.93
C PHE A 185 -7.69 5.66 13.01
N GLN A 186 -7.29 4.67 13.80
CA GLN A 186 -6.25 4.74 14.80
C GLN A 186 -5.34 3.51 14.67
N VAL A 187 -4.02 3.72 14.72
CA VAL A 187 -3.02 2.66 14.66
C VAL A 187 -2.52 2.33 16.07
N GLN A 188 -2.75 1.09 16.49
CA GLN A 188 -2.21 0.52 17.70
C GLN A 188 -1.05 -0.43 17.36
N LEU A 189 0.05 -0.36 18.10
CA LEU A 189 1.14 -1.32 17.94
C LEU A 189 0.86 -2.55 18.81
N LEU A 190 0.82 -3.73 18.19
CA LEU A 190 0.72 -5.01 18.91
C LEU A 190 2.10 -5.56 19.32
N THR A 191 3.16 -4.89 18.85
CA THR A 191 4.56 -5.15 19.18
C THR A 191 5.21 -3.85 19.63
N ALA A 192 6.41 -3.90 20.21
CA ALA A 192 7.08 -2.71 20.76
C ALA A 192 7.37 -1.63 19.71
N THR A 193 7.61 -2.02 18.45
CA THR A 193 7.98 -1.12 17.36
C THR A 193 7.40 -1.64 16.05
N ALA A 194 7.07 -0.76 15.12
CA ALA A 194 6.64 -1.14 13.79
C ALA A 194 7.35 -0.33 12.69
N ARG A 195 7.60 -0.97 11.55
CA ARG A 195 8.07 -0.34 10.31
C ARG A 195 7.39 -0.96 9.10
N GLY A 196 7.09 -0.14 8.11
CA GLY A 196 6.59 -0.60 6.83
C GLY A 196 6.44 0.53 5.84
N TYR A 197 5.79 0.22 4.73
CA TYR A 197 5.60 1.12 3.61
C TYR A 197 4.12 1.50 3.48
N ILE A 198 3.85 2.69 2.97
CA ILE A 198 2.53 3.12 2.54
C ILE A 198 2.61 3.56 1.08
N CYS A 199 1.73 3.06 0.23
CA CYS A 199 1.39 3.73 -1.01
C CYS A 199 0.11 4.53 -0.80
N GLU A 200 0.24 5.85 -0.80
CA GLU A 200 -0.88 6.78 -0.82
C GLU A 200 -1.30 7.01 -2.27
N ASN A 201 -2.48 6.50 -2.63
CA ASN A 201 -3.01 6.56 -3.98
C ASN A 201 -3.96 7.76 -4.13
N TYR A 202 -3.56 8.75 -4.93
CA TYR A 202 -4.40 9.92 -5.24
C TYR A 202 -5.44 9.65 -6.32
N GLY A 203 -5.27 8.57 -7.10
CA GLY A 203 -6.09 8.25 -8.26
C GLY A 203 -7.40 7.53 -7.94
N HIS A 204 -7.87 6.77 -8.92
CA HIS A 204 -8.96 5.81 -8.73
C HIS A 204 -8.59 4.79 -7.66
N GLN A 205 -9.58 4.28 -6.95
CA GLN A 205 -9.38 3.25 -5.93
C GLN A 205 -8.68 2.02 -6.49
N TYR A 206 -8.04 1.25 -5.61
CA TYR A 206 -7.48 -0.04 -6.01
C TYR A 206 -8.59 -1.01 -6.45
N GLU A 207 -8.31 -1.71 -7.55
CA GLU A 207 -9.10 -2.78 -8.15
C GLU A 207 -8.23 -4.02 -8.28
N LEU A 208 -8.85 -5.19 -8.47
CA LEU A 208 -8.11 -6.41 -8.80
C LEU A 208 -7.55 -6.30 -10.21
N ALA A 209 -6.36 -6.85 -10.44
CA ALA A 209 -5.77 -6.88 -11.76
C ALA A 209 -6.66 -7.64 -12.77
N GLU A 210 -6.74 -7.11 -13.99
CA GLU A 210 -7.39 -7.81 -15.11
C GLU A 210 -6.69 -9.15 -15.35
N ARG A 211 -7.47 -10.24 -15.40
CA ARG A 211 -6.92 -11.60 -15.52
C ARG A 211 -6.55 -11.98 -16.96
N GLY A 212 -7.16 -11.32 -17.95
CA GLY A 212 -6.93 -11.62 -19.36
C GLY A 212 -7.02 -13.13 -19.67
N PRO A 213 -6.05 -13.72 -20.40
CA PRO A 213 -6.03 -15.14 -20.75
C PRO A 213 -5.98 -16.12 -19.56
N VAL A 214 -5.64 -15.68 -18.35
CA VAL A 214 -5.70 -16.52 -17.15
C VAL A 214 -7.14 -16.94 -16.83
N GLY A 215 -8.12 -16.16 -17.30
CA GLY A 215 -9.53 -16.48 -17.21
C GLY A 215 -10.15 -16.04 -15.90
N SER A 216 -10.95 -16.90 -15.27
CA SER A 216 -11.80 -16.50 -14.13
C SER A 216 -11.20 -16.75 -12.76
N ASN A 217 -9.99 -17.31 -12.64
CA ASN A 217 -9.33 -17.61 -11.36
C ASN A 217 -7.82 -17.45 -11.49
N GLY A 218 -7.16 -16.89 -10.47
CA GLY A 218 -5.72 -16.58 -10.54
C GLY A 218 -5.37 -15.28 -9.84
N PHE A 219 -4.08 -15.03 -9.66
CA PHE A 219 -3.56 -13.85 -8.96
C PHE A 219 -4.13 -13.75 -7.53
N ALA A 220 -4.53 -12.55 -7.10
CA ALA A 220 -5.30 -12.37 -5.88
C ALA A 220 -6.76 -12.77 -6.13
N ASN A 221 -7.20 -13.86 -5.47
CA ASN A 221 -8.60 -14.28 -5.55
C ASN A 221 -9.46 -13.44 -4.60
N ASP A 222 -10.61 -13.01 -5.11
CA ASP A 222 -11.54 -12.07 -4.47
C ASP A 222 -11.94 -12.54 -3.06
N ARG A 223 -12.16 -13.85 -2.89
CA ARG A 223 -12.54 -14.49 -1.61
C ARG A 223 -11.53 -14.27 -0.48
N ASP A 224 -10.26 -14.09 -0.80
CA ASP A 224 -9.21 -14.05 0.22
C ASP A 224 -9.01 -12.65 0.82
N PHE A 225 -9.71 -11.64 0.31
CA PHE A 225 -9.78 -10.30 0.90
C PHE A 225 -10.74 -10.29 2.09
N GLN A 226 -10.25 -9.79 3.21
CA GLN A 226 -10.94 -9.78 4.50
C GLN A 226 -11.34 -8.36 4.90
N TYR A 227 -12.60 -8.18 5.28
CA TYR A 227 -13.17 -6.91 5.75
C TYR A 227 -13.56 -7.02 7.22
N PRO A 228 -13.38 -5.97 8.03
CA PRO A 228 -13.70 -6.01 9.46
C PRO A 228 -15.20 -6.16 9.70
N ILE A 229 -15.58 -6.88 10.76
CA ILE A 229 -16.94 -6.77 11.30
C ILE A 229 -17.10 -5.45 12.07
N ALA A 230 -18.32 -4.91 12.14
CA ALA A 230 -18.60 -3.69 12.89
C ALA A 230 -18.11 -3.80 14.34
N ALA A 231 -17.40 -2.77 14.79
CA ALA A 231 -16.97 -2.58 16.16
C ALA A 231 -16.99 -1.08 16.46
N PHE A 232 -17.40 -0.71 17.68
CA PHE A 232 -17.57 0.69 18.05
C PHE A 232 -16.99 0.97 19.44
N GLU A 233 -16.69 2.25 19.66
CA GLU A 233 -16.33 2.83 20.94
C GLU A 233 -17.39 3.84 21.35
N ASP A 234 -17.91 3.72 22.57
CA ASP A 234 -18.74 4.75 23.20
C ASP A 234 -17.96 5.35 24.37
N ILE A 235 -17.00 6.22 24.02
CA ILE A 235 -16.12 6.87 24.99
C ILE A 235 -16.13 8.38 24.77
N GLU A 236 -16.33 9.11 25.87
CA GLU A 236 -16.21 10.57 25.94
C GLU A 236 -14.85 10.96 26.51
N GLY A 237 -14.34 12.11 26.11
CA GLY A 237 -13.02 12.56 26.55
C GLY A 237 -12.49 13.73 25.74
N LYS A 238 -11.21 14.01 25.93
CA LYS A 238 -10.48 14.97 25.10
C LYS A 238 -9.66 14.19 24.10
N PHE A 239 -10.04 14.25 22.83
CA PHE A 239 -9.33 13.58 21.75
C PHE A 239 -8.94 14.57 20.66
N GLU A 240 -8.00 14.16 19.83
CA GLU A 240 -7.57 14.88 18.63
C GLU A 240 -8.02 14.13 17.37
N LEU A 241 -8.58 14.85 16.39
CA LEU A 241 -8.76 14.34 15.04
C LEU A 241 -7.77 15.04 14.11
N VAL A 242 -6.90 14.25 13.51
CA VAL A 242 -5.90 14.70 12.54
C VAL A 242 -6.40 14.41 11.13
N ALA A 243 -6.26 15.39 10.26
CA ALA A 243 -6.60 15.31 8.85
C ALA A 243 -5.37 15.56 8.00
N LYS A 244 -5.11 14.69 7.03
CA LYS A 244 -4.28 15.07 5.88
C LYS A 244 -5.19 15.59 4.78
N PHE A 245 -5.03 16.86 4.41
CA PHE A 245 -5.87 17.53 3.44
C PHE A 245 -5.04 18.46 2.55
N ASN A 246 -5.14 18.26 1.24
CA ASN A 246 -4.38 18.97 0.22
C ASN A 246 -2.89 19.06 0.56
N GLY A 247 -2.29 17.92 0.89
CA GLY A 247 -0.87 17.79 1.21
C GLY A 247 -0.42 18.36 2.55
N ASN A 248 -1.34 18.89 3.36
CA ASN A 248 -1.03 19.49 4.65
C ASN A 248 -1.73 18.75 5.78
N MET A 249 -1.10 18.78 6.95
CA MET A 249 -1.62 18.21 8.17
C MET A 249 -2.41 19.26 8.93
N PHE A 250 -3.57 18.87 9.42
CA PHE A 250 -4.45 19.68 10.26
C PHE A 250 -4.91 18.87 11.45
N ARG A 251 -5.27 19.55 12.53
CA ARG A 251 -5.88 18.90 13.70
C ARG A 251 -7.03 19.72 14.27
N CYS A 252 -8.01 19.04 14.84
CA CYS A 252 -9.05 19.66 15.66
C CYS A 252 -9.31 18.83 16.92
N ASP A 253 -9.84 19.48 17.96
CA ASP A 253 -10.22 18.82 19.20
C ASP A 253 -11.64 18.23 19.07
N ILE A 254 -11.83 17.00 19.54
CA ILE A 254 -13.14 16.32 19.58
C ILE A 254 -13.44 15.77 20.99
N GLY A 255 -14.72 15.70 21.33
CA GLY A 255 -15.20 15.32 22.67
C GLY A 255 -15.49 13.83 22.88
N HIS A 256 -15.34 13.00 21.84
CA HIS A 256 -15.70 11.58 21.83
C HIS A 256 -14.84 10.81 20.82
N SER A 257 -14.81 9.48 20.92
CA SER A 257 -14.20 8.67 19.86
C SER A 257 -14.99 8.79 18.55
N PRO A 258 -14.34 9.03 17.41
CA PRO A 258 -14.99 9.01 16.11
C PRO A 258 -15.16 7.59 15.55
N LEU A 259 -14.67 6.55 16.27
CA LEU A 259 -14.84 5.14 15.91
C LEU A 259 -16.12 4.58 16.56
N ASP A 260 -17.23 5.26 16.35
CA ASP A 260 -18.51 5.06 17.05
C ASP A 260 -19.61 4.49 16.14
N VAL A 261 -19.22 3.74 15.10
CA VAL A 261 -20.13 3.11 14.13
C VAL A 261 -20.56 1.74 14.65
N VAL A 262 -21.82 1.65 15.07
CA VAL A 262 -22.40 0.43 15.65
C VAL A 262 -22.73 -0.60 14.58
N ALA A 263 -23.10 -0.15 13.38
CA ALA A 263 -23.39 -1.01 12.24
C ALA A 263 -23.08 -0.30 10.93
N TRP A 264 -22.77 -1.05 9.88
CA TRP A 264 -22.60 -0.49 8.55
C TRP A 264 -22.98 -1.48 7.45
N THR A 265 -23.37 -0.93 6.31
CA THR A 265 -23.63 -1.69 5.09
C THR A 265 -23.06 -0.98 3.86
N GLY A 266 -22.45 -1.72 2.95
CA GLY A 266 -21.93 -1.16 1.72
C GLY A 266 -20.73 -1.91 1.17
N ASN A 267 -20.04 -1.28 0.22
CA ASN A 267 -18.89 -1.84 -0.49
C ASN A 267 -17.64 -0.95 -0.42
N SER A 268 -17.64 0.08 0.46
CA SER A 268 -16.50 0.93 0.71
C SER A 268 -16.08 0.85 2.18
N ALA A 269 -15.17 -0.07 2.47
CA ALA A 269 -14.64 -0.31 3.80
C ALA A 269 -13.15 -0.72 3.71
N PRO A 270 -12.38 -0.54 4.79
CA PRO A 270 -11.03 -1.08 4.89
C PRO A 270 -11.00 -2.59 4.69
N TYR A 271 -9.92 -3.09 4.09
CA TYR A 271 -9.73 -4.51 3.89
C TYR A 271 -8.27 -4.90 4.11
N LYS A 272 -8.03 -6.18 4.36
CA LYS A 272 -6.70 -6.80 4.39
C LYS A 272 -6.62 -8.00 3.47
N TYR A 273 -5.40 -8.35 3.07
CA TYR A 273 -5.11 -9.52 2.25
C TYR A 273 -3.78 -10.15 2.65
N ASP A 274 -3.74 -11.48 2.68
CA ASP A 274 -2.56 -12.28 2.97
C ASP A 274 -1.82 -12.63 1.67
N LEU A 275 -0.62 -12.08 1.47
CA LEU A 275 0.15 -12.22 0.23
C LEU A 275 0.59 -13.67 -0.01
N ALA A 276 0.63 -14.52 1.01
CA ALA A 276 0.92 -15.94 0.85
C ALA A 276 -0.20 -16.70 0.09
N ARG A 277 -1.39 -16.10 -0.05
CA ARG A 277 -2.53 -16.66 -0.78
C ARG A 277 -2.56 -16.27 -2.26
N PHE A 278 -1.58 -15.50 -2.73
CA PHE A 278 -1.51 -15.11 -4.13
C PHE A 278 -1.27 -16.35 -5.01
N ASN A 279 -2.17 -16.58 -5.95
CA ASN A 279 -2.07 -17.69 -6.89
C ASN A 279 -1.10 -17.31 -8.02
N VAL A 280 0.19 -17.55 -7.76
CA VAL A 280 1.31 -17.17 -8.63
C VAL A 280 1.16 -17.78 -10.03
N MET A 281 1.08 -16.91 -11.03
CA MET A 281 1.21 -17.29 -12.44
C MET A 281 2.65 -17.03 -12.91
N ASN A 282 3.20 -17.93 -13.72
CA ASN A 282 4.54 -17.81 -14.27
C ASN A 282 4.72 -18.72 -15.49
N THR A 283 5.89 -18.67 -16.11
CA THR A 283 6.30 -19.62 -17.13
C THR A 283 6.34 -21.05 -16.59
N VAL A 284 5.81 -21.96 -17.39
CA VAL A 284 5.95 -23.41 -17.22
C VAL A 284 6.70 -24.02 -18.41
N SER A 285 7.45 -23.20 -19.14
CA SER A 285 8.20 -23.57 -20.34
C SER A 285 9.58 -22.89 -20.36
N PHE A 286 9.67 -21.67 -20.89
CA PHE A 286 10.90 -20.91 -21.09
C PHE A 286 10.62 -19.40 -20.93
N ASP A 287 11.66 -18.59 -21.06
CA ASP A 287 11.68 -17.13 -20.90
C ASP A 287 11.29 -16.63 -19.49
N HIS A 288 11.38 -15.32 -19.29
CA HIS A 288 10.99 -14.64 -18.05
C HIS A 288 9.77 -13.76 -18.35
N PRO A 289 8.56 -14.08 -17.85
CA PRO A 289 7.37 -13.27 -18.06
C PRO A 289 7.50 -11.86 -17.49
N ASP A 290 6.81 -10.90 -18.09
CA ASP A 290 6.76 -9.53 -17.60
C ASP A 290 6.21 -9.46 -16.17
N PRO A 291 6.74 -8.57 -15.30
CA PRO A 291 6.42 -8.54 -13.88
C PRO A 291 4.98 -8.15 -13.56
N SER A 292 4.23 -7.61 -14.54
CA SER A 292 2.78 -7.36 -14.42
C SER A 292 1.97 -8.63 -14.15
N ILE A 293 2.53 -9.81 -14.46
CA ILE A 293 1.94 -11.10 -14.08
C ILE A 293 1.87 -11.31 -12.56
N PHE A 294 2.51 -10.44 -11.77
CA PHE A 294 2.47 -10.48 -10.31
C PHE A 294 1.68 -9.33 -9.67
N THR A 295 0.87 -8.60 -10.43
CA THR A 295 0.01 -7.54 -9.91
C THR A 295 -1.05 -8.12 -8.96
N VAL A 296 -1.10 -7.59 -7.74
CA VAL A 296 -2.11 -7.91 -6.72
C VAL A 296 -3.29 -6.94 -6.81
N LEU A 297 -2.98 -5.64 -6.83
CA LEU A 297 -3.94 -4.54 -6.94
C LEU A 297 -3.43 -3.52 -7.95
N THR A 298 -4.35 -2.91 -8.70
CA THR A 298 -4.06 -1.84 -9.65
C THR A 298 -4.99 -0.65 -9.43
N SER A 299 -4.50 0.56 -9.63
CA SER A 299 -5.32 1.77 -9.73
C SER A 299 -5.28 2.22 -11.19
N PRO A 300 -6.42 2.22 -11.91
CA PRO A 300 -6.43 2.61 -13.31
C PRO A 300 -6.23 4.13 -13.48
N SER A 301 -5.65 4.52 -14.62
CA SER A 301 -5.66 5.92 -15.06
C SER A 301 -6.78 6.18 -16.07
N GLY A 302 -6.89 7.42 -16.58
CA GLY A 302 -7.82 7.74 -17.67
C GLY A 302 -7.42 7.17 -19.04
N THR A 303 -6.29 6.46 -19.14
CA THR A 303 -5.83 5.80 -20.36
C THR A 303 -5.90 4.29 -20.17
N GLU A 304 -6.69 3.61 -20.99
CA GLU A 304 -6.81 2.14 -20.96
C GLU A 304 -5.45 1.47 -21.15
N GLY A 305 -5.18 0.43 -20.36
CA GLY A 305 -3.89 -0.28 -20.35
C GLY A 305 -2.75 0.48 -19.68
N VAL A 306 -2.98 1.66 -19.10
CA VAL A 306 -1.98 2.41 -18.35
C VAL A 306 -2.48 2.64 -16.92
N ALA A 307 -1.86 1.98 -15.94
CA ALA A 307 -2.19 2.18 -14.54
C ALA A 307 -1.70 3.54 -14.03
N ASN A 308 -2.43 4.13 -13.08
CA ASN A 308 -1.88 5.12 -12.18
C ASN A 308 -0.78 4.49 -11.32
N ILE A 309 -1.09 3.33 -10.74
CA ILE A 309 -0.17 2.53 -9.94
C ILE A 309 -0.55 1.04 -10.00
N ASP A 310 0.43 0.18 -10.25
CA ASP A 310 0.34 -1.26 -10.02
C ASP A 310 1.11 -1.63 -8.74
N PHE A 311 0.46 -2.36 -7.85
CA PHE A 311 1.10 -3.02 -6.71
C PHE A 311 1.36 -4.48 -7.09
N ALA A 312 2.61 -4.77 -7.45
CA ALA A 312 3.07 -6.11 -7.79
C ALA A 312 3.93 -6.69 -6.67
N ILE A 313 3.91 -8.02 -6.52
CA ILE A 313 4.74 -8.74 -5.54
C ILE A 313 5.73 -9.69 -6.22
N PHE A 314 6.77 -10.11 -5.53
CA PHE A 314 7.69 -11.15 -6.00
C PHE A 314 7.75 -12.25 -4.95
N PRO A 315 6.70 -13.10 -4.88
CA PRO A 315 6.52 -14.07 -3.82
C PRO A 315 7.36 -15.33 -4.06
N PRO A 316 7.37 -16.26 -3.08
CA PRO A 316 7.91 -17.59 -3.28
C PRO A 316 7.25 -18.31 -4.47
N ARG A 317 8.07 -18.80 -5.42
CA ARG A 317 7.59 -19.33 -6.72
C ARG A 317 8.49 -20.44 -7.25
N TRP A 318 7.95 -21.28 -8.12
CA TRP A 318 8.74 -22.26 -8.86
C TRP A 318 9.40 -21.60 -10.07
N MET A 319 10.68 -21.89 -10.29
CA MET A 319 11.47 -21.47 -11.42
C MET A 319 11.81 -22.70 -12.25
N VAL A 320 11.12 -22.87 -13.38
CA VAL A 320 11.21 -24.09 -14.22
C VAL A 320 11.64 -23.79 -15.65
N ALA A 321 11.85 -22.52 -16.01
CA ALA A 321 12.20 -22.10 -17.36
C ALA A 321 13.44 -22.83 -17.88
N GLU A 322 13.32 -23.51 -19.02
CA GLU A 322 14.39 -24.24 -19.71
C GLU A 322 15.21 -23.29 -20.60
N ASN A 323 16.52 -23.52 -20.72
CA ASN A 323 17.42 -22.75 -21.59
C ASN A 323 17.28 -21.21 -21.47
N THR A 324 16.99 -20.73 -20.27
CA THR A 324 16.54 -19.36 -20.02
C THR A 324 17.43 -18.68 -18.98
N PHE A 325 17.76 -17.42 -19.22
CA PHE A 325 18.28 -16.53 -18.18
C PHE A 325 17.13 -16.20 -17.21
N ARG A 326 17.08 -16.88 -16.06
CA ARG A 326 15.95 -16.87 -15.13
C ARG A 326 15.76 -15.58 -14.31
N PRO A 327 16.81 -14.82 -13.93
CA PRO A 327 16.60 -13.53 -13.27
C PRO A 327 15.86 -12.54 -14.18
N PRO A 328 15.33 -11.43 -13.64
CA PRO A 328 14.79 -10.35 -14.47
C PRO A 328 15.79 -9.91 -15.55
N TYR A 329 15.28 -9.62 -16.74
CA TYR A 329 16.09 -9.16 -17.87
C TYR A 329 16.63 -7.74 -17.64
N PHE A 330 17.68 -7.35 -18.37
CA PHE A 330 18.09 -5.94 -18.44
C PHE A 330 16.96 -5.12 -19.08
N HIS A 331 16.59 -4.01 -18.44
CA HIS A 331 15.33 -3.35 -18.70
C HIS A 331 15.45 -1.82 -18.71
N ARG A 332 14.59 -1.20 -19.52
CA ARG A 332 14.33 0.24 -19.61
C ARG A 332 12.84 0.40 -19.83
N ASN A 333 12.16 1.05 -18.90
CA ASN A 333 10.70 1.09 -18.85
C ASN A 333 10.17 2.51 -19.06
N ILE A 334 8.97 2.66 -19.63
CA ILE A 334 8.26 3.95 -19.60
C ILE A 334 7.69 4.24 -18.21
N MET A 335 7.36 3.21 -17.44
CA MET A 335 6.90 3.33 -16.08
C MET A 335 8.08 3.62 -15.13
N SER A 336 7.76 4.07 -13.92
CA SER A 336 8.73 4.26 -12.84
C SER A 336 8.52 3.20 -11.77
N GLU A 337 9.59 2.50 -11.42
CA GLU A 337 9.57 1.31 -10.58
C GLU A 337 10.15 1.64 -9.20
N PHE A 338 9.29 1.70 -8.18
CA PHE A 338 9.73 1.79 -6.78
C PHE A 338 9.61 0.41 -6.14
N MET A 339 10.72 -0.18 -5.72
CA MET A 339 10.73 -1.49 -5.07
C MET A 339 10.95 -1.37 -3.57
N GLY A 340 10.31 -2.28 -2.82
CA GLY A 340 10.59 -2.53 -1.41
C GLY A 340 10.77 -4.02 -1.12
N LEU A 341 11.31 -4.32 0.06
CA LEU A 341 11.54 -5.68 0.53
C LEU A 341 10.90 -5.89 1.90
N ILE A 342 10.00 -6.88 2.02
CA ILE A 342 9.30 -7.22 3.26
C ILE A 342 10.17 -8.18 4.09
N GLU A 343 10.61 -9.26 3.46
CA GLU A 343 11.45 -10.30 4.07
C GLU A 343 12.37 -10.95 3.04
N GLY A 344 13.46 -11.56 3.51
CA GLY A 344 14.37 -12.34 2.67
C GLY A 344 15.35 -11.53 1.83
N VAL A 345 15.66 -12.07 0.65
CA VAL A 345 16.58 -11.50 -0.36
C VAL A 345 15.87 -11.50 -1.72
N TYR A 346 16.10 -10.47 -2.55
CA TYR A 346 15.50 -10.36 -3.88
C TYR A 346 16.43 -10.86 -5.00
N ASP A 347 15.86 -11.58 -5.96
CA ASP A 347 16.60 -12.36 -6.99
C ASP A 347 17.59 -11.54 -7.81
N ALA A 348 17.26 -10.27 -8.12
CA ALA A 348 18.13 -9.42 -8.92
C ALA A 348 19.24 -8.70 -8.13
N LYS A 349 19.25 -8.80 -6.79
CA LYS A 349 20.13 -8.01 -5.90
C LYS A 349 20.61 -8.84 -4.70
N GLU A 350 21.79 -9.44 -4.81
CA GLU A 350 22.35 -10.27 -3.73
C GLU A 350 22.87 -9.42 -2.56
N HIS A 351 23.25 -8.15 -2.80
CA HIS A 351 23.82 -7.26 -1.78
C HIS A 351 23.15 -5.87 -1.73
N GLY A 352 22.99 -5.34 -0.53
CA GLY A 352 22.55 -3.95 -0.30
C GLY A 352 21.06 -3.66 -0.49
N PHE A 353 20.24 -4.62 -0.90
CA PHE A 353 18.77 -4.53 -0.85
C PHE A 353 18.23 -5.52 0.18
N VAL A 354 17.95 -5.00 1.39
CA VAL A 354 17.61 -5.79 2.58
C VAL A 354 16.20 -5.43 3.08
N PRO A 355 15.55 -6.27 3.91
CA PRO A 355 14.21 -5.98 4.44
C PRO A 355 14.10 -4.59 5.06
N GLY A 356 13.12 -3.80 4.63
CA GLY A 356 12.96 -2.38 4.98
C GLY A 356 13.64 -1.40 4.02
N GLY A 357 14.51 -1.89 3.14
CA GLY A 357 15.21 -1.11 2.12
C GLY A 357 14.34 -0.86 0.88
N MET A 358 14.76 0.10 0.06
CA MET A 358 13.99 0.60 -1.08
C MET A 358 14.90 0.82 -2.28
N SER A 359 14.34 0.81 -3.49
CA SER A 359 15.03 1.32 -4.68
C SER A 359 14.07 1.99 -5.64
N LEU A 360 14.59 2.91 -6.44
CA LEU A 360 13.84 3.62 -7.47
C LEU A 360 14.56 3.57 -8.81
N HIS A 361 13.87 3.07 -9.82
CA HIS A 361 14.26 3.08 -11.23
C HIS A 361 13.20 3.85 -12.02
N ASN A 362 13.43 5.14 -12.25
CA ASN A 362 12.47 6.00 -12.95
C ASN A 362 12.44 5.73 -14.46
N CYS A 363 11.40 6.24 -15.12
CA CYS A 363 11.22 6.23 -16.57
C CYS A 363 12.54 6.30 -17.36
N MET A 364 12.76 5.27 -18.18
CA MET A 364 13.89 5.03 -19.09
C MET A 364 15.26 4.83 -18.43
N SER A 365 15.35 4.83 -17.10
CA SER A 365 16.57 4.51 -16.37
C SER A 365 16.94 3.04 -16.62
N PRO A 366 18.14 2.73 -17.16
CA PRO A 366 18.54 1.36 -17.38
C PRO A 366 18.78 0.67 -16.04
N HIS A 367 18.23 -0.53 -15.91
CA HIS A 367 18.40 -1.38 -14.73
C HIS A 367 18.39 -2.85 -15.14
N GLY A 368 18.62 -3.75 -14.19
CA GLY A 368 18.73 -5.18 -14.42
C GLY A 368 19.56 -5.85 -13.33
N PRO A 369 19.87 -7.15 -13.51
CA PRO A 369 20.62 -7.93 -12.53
C PRO A 369 22.03 -7.36 -12.33
N GLU A 370 22.55 -7.49 -11.11
CA GLU A 370 23.93 -7.15 -10.77
C GLU A 370 24.93 -8.08 -11.51
N ALA A 371 26.19 -7.67 -11.64
CA ALA A 371 27.18 -8.42 -12.43
C ALA A 371 27.34 -9.88 -11.97
N ASP A 372 27.41 -10.11 -10.66
CA ASP A 372 27.57 -11.45 -10.09
C ASP A 372 26.34 -12.32 -10.32
N VAL A 373 25.14 -11.72 -10.30
CA VAL A 373 23.88 -12.40 -10.63
C VAL A 373 23.87 -12.83 -12.10
N PHE A 374 24.32 -11.96 -12.99
CA PHE A 374 24.45 -12.29 -14.41
C PHE A 374 25.41 -13.47 -14.62
N ASP A 375 26.63 -13.38 -14.09
CA ASP A 375 27.64 -14.43 -14.26
C ASP A 375 27.16 -15.78 -13.67
N LYS A 376 26.53 -15.76 -12.50
CA LYS A 376 25.98 -16.98 -11.87
C LYS A 376 24.84 -17.58 -12.69
N ALA A 377 23.87 -16.78 -13.12
CA ALA A 377 22.70 -17.26 -13.83
C ALA A 377 23.02 -17.74 -15.25
N SER A 378 23.98 -17.11 -15.94
CA SER A 378 24.41 -17.53 -17.28
C SER A 378 25.17 -18.86 -17.29
N ASN A 379 25.73 -19.28 -16.16
CA ASN A 379 26.51 -20.52 -16.04
C ASN A 379 25.82 -21.59 -15.18
N ALA A 380 24.61 -21.33 -14.70
CA ALA A 380 23.88 -22.27 -13.84
C ALA A 380 23.40 -23.50 -14.62
N GLN A 381 23.49 -24.68 -14.00
CA GLN A 381 22.74 -25.84 -14.45
C GLN A 381 21.26 -25.63 -14.12
N LEU A 382 20.40 -25.63 -15.14
CA LEU A 382 18.98 -25.34 -14.98
C LEU A 382 18.20 -26.59 -14.60
N GLU A 383 17.66 -26.60 -13.38
CA GLU A 383 16.75 -27.62 -12.85
C GLU A 383 15.53 -26.93 -12.22
N PRO A 384 14.39 -27.61 -12.03
CA PRO A 384 13.26 -27.06 -11.27
C PRO A 384 13.71 -26.61 -9.88
N GLN A 385 13.66 -25.30 -9.63
CA GLN A 385 14.07 -24.70 -8.37
C GLN A 385 12.89 -24.01 -7.72
N ARG A 386 12.72 -24.23 -6.43
CA ARG A 386 11.80 -23.45 -5.62
C ARG A 386 12.53 -22.22 -5.08
N TYR A 387 11.99 -21.04 -5.39
CA TYR A 387 12.43 -19.77 -4.80
C TYR A 387 11.57 -19.51 -3.57
N ASP A 388 12.18 -19.50 -2.40
CA ASP A 388 11.52 -19.37 -1.09
C ASP A 388 12.19 -18.28 -0.24
N ASN A 389 11.61 -17.99 0.93
CA ASN A 389 12.14 -17.06 1.95
C ASN A 389 12.40 -15.66 1.39
N THR A 390 11.43 -15.11 0.67
CA THR A 390 11.52 -13.82 0.01
C THR A 390 10.15 -13.26 -0.28
N LEU A 391 9.99 -11.96 -0.05
CA LEU A 391 8.80 -11.23 -0.45
C LEU A 391 9.18 -9.78 -0.75
N ALA A 392 9.62 -9.53 -1.99
CA ALA A 392 9.74 -8.18 -2.50
C ALA A 392 8.40 -7.70 -3.08
N PHE A 393 8.27 -6.41 -3.28
CA PHE A 393 7.15 -5.82 -3.99
C PHE A 393 7.60 -4.61 -4.80
N MET A 394 6.71 -4.15 -5.67
CA MET A 394 6.90 -2.97 -6.50
C MET A 394 5.63 -2.12 -6.51
N PHE A 395 5.84 -0.83 -6.36
CA PHE A 395 4.92 0.23 -6.73
C PHE A 395 5.38 0.76 -8.10
N GLU A 396 4.75 0.30 -9.18
CA GLU A 396 5.03 0.77 -10.54
C GLU A 396 4.01 1.84 -10.96
N SER A 397 4.47 3.04 -11.33
CA SER A 397 3.59 4.16 -11.68
C SER A 397 3.95 4.78 -13.03
N ARG A 398 2.92 5.25 -13.76
CA ARG A 398 3.09 5.90 -15.07
C ARG A 398 3.85 7.23 -15.06
N TYR A 399 3.96 7.88 -13.90
CA TYR A 399 4.65 9.15 -13.77
C TYR A 399 6.03 8.98 -13.12
N ILE A 400 6.94 9.91 -13.42
CA ILE A 400 8.23 10.01 -12.74
C ILE A 400 7.99 10.18 -11.24
N ILE A 401 8.52 9.24 -10.46
CA ILE A 401 8.47 9.26 -8.99
C ILE A 401 9.58 10.19 -8.52
N SER A 402 9.21 11.34 -7.96
CA SER A 402 10.14 12.39 -7.53
C SER A 402 10.49 12.22 -6.05
N PRO A 403 11.76 11.92 -5.70
CA PRO A 403 12.17 11.77 -4.32
C PRO A 403 12.12 13.10 -3.56
N THR A 404 11.79 13.04 -2.27
CA THR A 404 11.85 14.22 -1.38
C THR A 404 13.30 14.64 -1.10
N LYS A 405 13.47 15.84 -0.56
CA LYS A 405 14.80 16.29 -0.08
C LYS A 405 15.38 15.32 0.94
N TYR A 406 14.54 14.84 1.87
CA TYR A 406 14.91 13.81 2.84
C TYR A 406 15.46 12.56 2.17
N ALA A 407 14.79 12.03 1.14
CA ALA A 407 15.24 10.83 0.45
C ALA A 407 16.57 11.04 -0.32
N LEU A 408 16.81 12.22 -0.89
CA LEU A 408 18.05 12.48 -1.64
C LEU A 408 19.27 12.76 -0.76
N GLU A 409 19.06 13.46 0.37
CA GLU A 409 20.13 13.93 1.25
C GLU A 409 20.28 13.08 2.52
N GLY A 410 19.33 12.18 2.79
CA GLY A 410 19.29 11.32 3.97
C GLY A 410 20.40 10.28 4.02
N LYS A 411 20.76 9.89 5.26
CA LYS A 411 21.85 8.94 5.54
C LYS A 411 21.58 7.53 5.00
N GLU A 412 20.31 7.21 4.76
CA GLU A 412 19.88 5.91 4.26
C GLU A 412 20.21 5.74 2.78
N ARG A 413 20.42 6.83 2.02
CA ARG A 413 20.73 6.76 0.60
C ARG A 413 22.12 6.15 0.37
N GLN A 414 22.17 5.08 -0.41
CA GLN A 414 23.42 4.45 -0.81
C GLN A 414 24.07 5.27 -1.94
N THR A 415 25.27 5.80 -1.71
CA THR A 415 25.94 6.71 -2.66
C THR A 415 26.60 6.00 -3.83
N ASN A 416 26.80 4.68 -3.74
CA ASN A 416 27.52 3.85 -4.71
C ASN A 416 26.62 2.81 -5.39
N TYR A 417 25.30 3.01 -5.42
CA TYR A 417 24.39 2.00 -5.97
C TYR A 417 24.75 1.61 -7.42
N THR A 418 25.14 2.58 -8.25
CA THR A 418 25.52 2.32 -9.65
C THR A 418 26.70 1.37 -9.83
N ASP A 419 27.48 1.14 -8.79
CA ASP A 419 28.73 0.39 -8.87
C ASP A 419 28.47 -1.11 -9.05
N CYS A 420 27.28 -1.61 -8.69
CA CYS A 420 26.93 -3.03 -8.84
C CYS A 420 26.84 -3.52 -10.30
N TRP A 421 26.77 -2.60 -11.27
CA TRP A 421 26.80 -2.92 -12.72
C TRP A 421 28.15 -2.64 -13.37
N ARG A 422 29.09 -1.94 -12.71
CA ARG A 422 30.34 -1.47 -13.34
C ARG A 422 31.29 -2.60 -13.75
N THR A 423 31.16 -3.77 -13.16
CA THR A 423 32.00 -4.94 -13.43
C THR A 423 31.50 -5.81 -14.57
N ILE A 424 30.34 -5.50 -15.19
CA ILE A 424 29.83 -6.21 -16.36
C ILE A 424 30.80 -6.06 -17.54
N LYS A 425 31.22 -7.19 -18.13
CA LYS A 425 32.20 -7.24 -19.22
C LYS A 425 31.56 -7.51 -20.57
N LYS A 426 32.23 -7.08 -21.64
CA LYS A 426 31.91 -7.50 -23.01
C LYS A 426 32.22 -8.99 -23.18
N GLN A 427 31.19 -9.79 -23.49
CA GLN A 427 31.32 -11.22 -23.81
C GLN A 427 31.25 -11.53 -25.32
N PHE A 428 30.99 -10.54 -26.17
CA PHE A 428 30.79 -10.74 -27.62
C PHE A 428 32.08 -11.15 -28.34
N THR A 429 32.05 -12.32 -29.00
CA THR A 429 33.17 -12.93 -29.75
C THR A 429 32.94 -13.01 -31.27
N GLY A 430 31.82 -12.48 -31.78
CA GLY A 430 31.53 -12.52 -33.22
C GLY A 430 32.50 -11.67 -34.06
N SER A 431 32.73 -12.09 -35.30
CA SER A 431 33.40 -11.29 -36.33
C SER A 431 32.44 -11.02 -37.49
N GLN A 432 32.51 -9.83 -38.09
CA GLN A 432 31.86 -9.60 -39.38
C GLN A 432 32.73 -10.30 -40.42
N GLY A 433 32.11 -11.19 -41.20
CA GLY A 433 32.78 -11.98 -42.24
C GLY A 433 33.33 -11.16 -43.38
#